data_AF-A0A5C0DWN1-F1
#
_entry.id   AF-A0A5C0DWN1-F1
#
_cell.length_a   1.000
_cell.length_b   1.000
_cell.length_c   1.000
_cell.angle_alpha   90.00
_cell.angle_beta   90.00
_cell.angle_gamma   90.00
#
_symmetry.space_group_name_H-M   'P 1'
#
loop_
_entity.id
_entity.type
_entity.pdbx_description
1 polymer ?
#
loop_
_entity_poly.entity_id
_entity_poly.type
_entity_poly.pdbx_seq_one_letter_code
_entity_poly.pdbx_strand_id
1 'polypeptide(L)'
;MKSLVDPQSQTDPSFKSTKLYTRMTASEVRRQLIAQYGYTEEELPTSETIRRKLNDLGYTLKRVLKTKPIKKIPETEAIFEQVKQINTQA
;
A
#
# COMPACT_ATOMS: atom_id res chain seq x y z
N MET A 1 0.54 11.43 -15.87
CA MET A 1 1.20 10.61 -14.80
C MET A 1 0.79 11.03 -13.40
N LYS A 2 0.98 12.30 -12.96
CA LYS A 2 0.57 12.74 -11.60
C LYS A 2 -0.90 12.42 -11.31
N SER A 3 -1.81 12.77 -12.21
CA SER A 3 -3.25 12.47 -12.13
C SER A 3 -3.60 11.00 -11.84
N LEU A 4 -2.76 10.06 -12.27
CA LEU A 4 -2.94 8.63 -12.07
C LEU A 4 -2.41 8.16 -10.71
N VAL A 5 -1.25 8.70 -10.30
CA VAL A 5 -0.49 8.23 -9.14
C VAL A 5 -0.89 8.95 -7.86
N ASP A 6 -1.28 10.23 -7.93
CA ASP A 6 -1.69 11.05 -6.77
C ASP A 6 -2.83 10.39 -5.96
N PRO A 7 -3.94 9.95 -6.58
CA PRO A 7 -5.05 9.31 -5.85
C PRO A 7 -4.65 7.99 -5.17
N GLN A 8 -3.57 7.37 -5.63
CA GLN A 8 -3.04 6.10 -5.09
C GLN A 8 -1.86 6.32 -4.14
N SER A 9 -1.51 7.59 -3.89
CA SER A 9 -0.41 7.98 -3.02
C SER A 9 -0.88 8.29 -1.61
N GLN A 10 -0.04 7.99 -0.64
CA GLN A 10 -0.29 8.24 0.78
C GLN A 10 0.93 8.91 1.39
N THR A 11 0.71 9.81 2.33
CA THR A 11 1.80 10.41 3.11
C THR A 11 2.51 9.34 3.95
N ASP A 12 3.75 9.62 4.35
CA ASP A 12 4.48 8.77 5.27
C ASP A 12 3.64 8.51 6.54
N PRO A 13 3.35 7.24 6.88
CA PRO A 13 2.47 6.90 8.01
C PRO A 13 3.06 7.29 9.37
N SER A 14 4.37 7.51 9.45
CA SER A 14 4.99 8.01 10.69
C SER A 14 4.85 9.53 10.85
N PHE A 15 4.40 10.23 9.80
CA PHE A 15 4.32 11.69 9.71
C PHE A 15 5.66 12.39 10.02
N LYS A 16 6.79 11.69 9.89
CA LYS A 16 8.14 12.24 10.12
C LYS A 16 8.79 12.76 8.85
N SER A 17 8.16 12.53 7.69
CA SER A 17 8.66 12.98 6.40
C SER A 17 7.53 13.38 5.46
N THR A 18 7.85 14.23 4.50
CA THR A 18 6.95 14.65 3.42
C THR A 18 6.94 13.67 2.24
N LYS A 19 7.50 12.46 2.42
CA LYS A 19 7.58 11.45 1.37
C LYS A 19 6.18 10.92 1.05
N LEU A 20 5.87 10.83 -0.23
CA LEU A 20 4.65 10.22 -0.72
C LEU A 20 4.94 8.79 -1.14
N TYR A 21 4.18 7.86 -0.58
CA TYR A 21 4.25 6.45 -0.90
C TYR A 21 3.12 6.06 -1.83
N THR A 22 3.48 5.46 -2.96
CA THR A 22 2.54 4.88 -3.91
C THR A 22 2.54 3.37 -3.80
N ARG A 23 1.35 2.79 -4.00
CA ARG A 23 1.14 1.34 -4.08
C ARG A 23 1.22 0.77 -5.50
N MET A 24 1.40 1.63 -6.51
CA MET A 24 1.53 1.23 -7.91
C MET A 24 2.99 1.08 -8.30
N THR A 25 3.32 -0.04 -8.94
CA THR A 25 4.64 -0.27 -9.53
C THR A 25 4.81 0.54 -10.82
N ALA A 26 6.04 0.80 -11.24
CA ALA A 26 6.30 1.51 -12.49
C ALA A 26 5.75 0.76 -13.73
N SER A 27 5.77 -0.57 -13.71
CA SER A 27 5.16 -1.40 -14.77
C SER A 27 3.65 -1.24 -14.82
N GLU A 28 2.99 -1.16 -13.66
CA GLU A 28 1.54 -0.94 -13.59
C GLU A 28 1.16 0.49 -14.02
N VAL A 29 1.99 1.48 -13.69
CA VAL A 29 1.83 2.85 -14.21
C VAL A 29 1.90 2.83 -15.74
N ARG A 30 2.87 2.11 -16.34
CA ARG A 30 2.95 1.96 -17.81
C ARG A 30 1.66 1.36 -18.38
N ARG A 31 1.18 0.26 -17.80
CA ARG A 31 -0.06 -0.41 -18.24
C ARG A 31 -1.28 0.50 -18.14
N GLN A 32 -1.42 1.24 -17.04
CA GLN A 32 -2.57 2.13 -16.85
C GLN A 32 -2.52 3.38 -17.73
N LEU A 33 -1.32 3.86 -18.09
CA LEU A 33 -1.19 4.92 -19.11
C LEU A 33 -1.75 4.46 -20.46
N ILE A 34 -1.47 3.22 -20.87
CA ILE A 34 -2.05 2.64 -22.08
C ILE A 34 -3.58 2.51 -21.93
N ALA A 35 -4.03 1.89 -20.84
CA ALA A 35 -5.45 1.54 -20.67
C ALA A 35 -6.38 2.75 -20.47
N GLN A 36 -5.94 3.80 -19.77
CA GLN A 36 -6.79 4.94 -19.42
C GLN A 36 -6.53 6.18 -20.28
N TYR A 37 -5.31 6.33 -20.80
CA TYR A 37 -4.89 7.52 -21.56
C TYR A 37 -4.58 7.22 -23.03
N GLY A 38 -4.66 5.95 -23.46
CA GLY A 38 -4.55 5.57 -24.86
C GLY A 38 -3.15 5.64 -25.46
N TYR A 39 -2.11 5.75 -24.64
CA TYR A 39 -0.72 5.69 -25.12
C TYR A 39 -0.41 4.34 -25.72
N THR A 40 0.42 4.32 -26.77
CA THR A 40 0.94 3.06 -27.32
C THR A 40 2.16 2.57 -26.55
N GLU A 41 2.50 1.30 -26.71
CA GLU A 41 3.70 0.72 -26.06
C GLU A 41 5.01 1.35 -26.53
N GLU A 42 5.03 1.86 -27.76
CA GLU A 42 6.18 2.45 -28.46
C GLU A 42 6.45 3.88 -27.98
N GLU A 43 5.39 4.63 -27.67
CA GLU A 43 5.47 5.99 -27.14
C GLU A 43 5.91 6.02 -25.67
N LEU A 44 5.69 4.93 -24.93
CA LEU A 44 6.03 4.85 -23.52
C LEU A 44 7.45 4.34 -23.31
N PRO A 45 8.25 5.05 -22.50
CA PRO A 45 9.59 4.59 -22.18
C PRO A 45 9.54 3.32 -21.30
N THR A 46 10.72 2.73 -21.09
CA THR A 46 10.87 1.54 -20.25
C THR A 46 10.39 1.78 -18.81
N SER A 47 10.01 0.70 -18.13
CA SER A 47 9.57 0.74 -16.72
C SER A 47 10.59 1.38 -15.78
N GLU A 48 11.88 1.18 -16.01
CA GLU A 48 12.99 1.83 -15.28
C GLU A 48 13.01 3.35 -15.46
N THR A 49 12.71 3.83 -16.66
CA THR A 49 12.62 5.28 -16.94
C THR A 49 11.42 5.89 -16.23
N ILE A 50 10.27 5.19 -16.26
CA ILE A 50 9.08 5.59 -15.51
C ILE A 50 9.37 5.62 -14.01
N ARG A 51 10.07 4.61 -13.48
CA ARG A 51 10.48 4.57 -12.06
C ARG A 51 11.33 5.78 -11.68
N ARG A 52 12.35 6.11 -12.49
CA ARG A 52 13.17 7.32 -12.29
C ARG A 52 12.31 8.57 -12.30
N LYS A 53 11.36 8.68 -13.22
CA LYS A 53 10.45 9.83 -13.29
C LYS A 53 9.52 9.90 -12.07
N LEU A 54 9.02 8.78 -11.57
CA LEU A 54 8.20 8.75 -10.34
C LEU A 54 9.00 9.22 -9.12
N ASN A 55 10.26 8.80 -9.00
CA ASN A 55 11.14 9.25 -7.91
C ASN A 55 11.44 10.76 -8.00
N ASP A 56 11.70 11.28 -9.20
CA ASP A 56 11.88 12.72 -9.49
C ASP A 56 10.64 13.54 -9.09
N LEU A 57 9.45 12.98 -9.31
CA LEU A 57 8.18 13.57 -8.90
C LEU A 57 7.89 13.43 -7.39
N GLY A 58 8.78 12.79 -6.62
CA GLY A 58 8.65 12.62 -5.17
C GLY A 58 7.84 11.40 -4.71
N TYR A 59 7.44 10.51 -5.64
CA TYR A 59 6.73 9.28 -5.29
C TYR A 59 7.71 8.14 -5.06
N THR A 60 7.58 7.48 -3.92
CA THR A 60 8.36 6.29 -3.57
C THR A 60 7.46 5.07 -3.55
N LEU A 61 7.88 3.96 -4.17
CA LEU A 61 7.17 2.70 -4.04
C LEU A 61 7.32 2.18 -2.61
N LYS A 62 6.20 1.96 -1.91
CA LYS A 62 6.20 1.24 -0.63
C LYS A 62 4.92 0.46 -0.49
N ARG A 63 5.06 -0.76 0.01
CA ARG A 63 3.89 -1.55 0.41
C ARG A 63 3.31 -0.91 1.66
N VAL A 64 2.15 -0.26 1.52
CA VAL A 64 1.40 0.26 2.66
C VAL A 64 0.69 -0.90 3.34
N LEU A 65 1.05 -1.17 4.59
CA LEU A 65 0.29 -2.04 5.49
C LEU A 65 -0.78 -1.17 6.15
N LYS A 66 -2.06 -1.37 5.81
CA LYS A 66 -3.15 -0.54 6.34
C LYS A 66 -3.38 -0.76 7.84
N THR A 67 -3.35 -2.01 8.29
CA THR A 67 -3.57 -2.36 9.70
C THR A 67 -2.82 -3.64 10.04
N LYS A 68 -2.21 -3.66 11.23
CA LYS A 68 -1.80 -4.89 11.91
C LYS A 68 -2.70 -5.04 13.14
N PRO A 69 -3.86 -5.71 13.03
CA PRO A 69 -4.75 -5.87 14.16
C PRO A 69 -4.06 -6.69 15.27
N ILE A 70 -4.15 -6.22 16.50
CA ILE A 70 -3.70 -6.98 17.67
C ILE A 70 -4.76 -8.06 17.89
N LYS A 71 -4.41 -9.32 17.55
CA LYS A 71 -5.37 -10.43 17.58
C LYS A 71 -5.53 -11.08 18.95
N LYS A 72 -4.53 -10.98 19.81
CA LYS A 72 -4.52 -11.59 21.15
C LYS A 72 -4.03 -10.56 22.15
N ILE A 73 -4.84 -10.32 23.17
CA ILE A 73 -4.48 -9.52 24.34
C ILE A 73 -4.66 -10.38 25.60
N PRO A 74 -3.88 -10.15 26.67
CA PRO A 74 -3.96 -10.94 27.88
C PRO A 74 -5.38 -10.96 28.48
N GLU A 75 -6.12 -9.84 28.38
CA GLU A 75 -7.50 -9.80 28.88
C GLU A 75 -8.44 -10.76 28.13
N THR A 76 -8.30 -10.85 26.80
CA THR A 76 -9.13 -11.78 26.00
C THR A 76 -8.81 -13.23 26.29
N GLU A 77 -7.53 -13.57 26.49
CA GLU A 77 -7.13 -14.96 26.75
C GLU A 77 -7.67 -15.43 28.11
N ALA A 78 -7.63 -14.57 29.15
CA ALA A 78 -8.21 -14.85 30.45
C ALA A 78 -9.72 -15.12 30.40
N ILE A 79 -10.46 -14.37 29.57
CA ILE A 79 -11.89 -14.60 29.35
C ILE A 79 -12.12 -15.98 28.71
N PHE A 80 -11.33 -16.34 27.69
CA PHE A 80 -11.45 -17.64 27.02
C PHE A 80 -11.09 -18.81 27.93
N GLU A 81 -10.09 -18.66 28.81
CA GLU A 81 -9.76 -19.67 29.82
C GLU A 81 -10.91 -19.89 30.80
N GLN A 82 -11.52 -18.83 31.30
CA GLN A 82 -12.67 -18.91 32.21
C GLN A 82 -13.87 -19.60 31.55
N VAL A 83 -14.22 -19.23 30.32
CA VAL A 83 -15.32 -19.85 29.57
C VAL A 83 -15.06 -21.34 29.36
N LYS A 84 -13.81 -21.73 29.04
CA LYS A 84 -13.43 -23.13 28.87
C LYS A 84 -13.58 -23.93 30.16
N GLN A 85 -13.20 -23.36 31.30
CA GLN A 85 -13.41 -23.98 32.61
C GLN A 85 -14.90 -24.23 32.89
N ILE A 86 -15.75 -23.21 32.70
CA ILE A 86 -17.21 -23.32 32.90
C ILE A 86 -17.81 -24.43 32.02
N ASN A 87 -17.48 -24.44 30.73
CA ASN A 87 -18.03 -25.42 29.79
C ASN A 87 -17.55 -26.86 30.04
N THR A 88 -16.43 -27.06 30.73
CA THR A 88 -15.93 -28.40 31.08
C THR A 88 -16.60 -28.93 32.36
N GLN A 89 -17.14 -28.03 33.20
CA GLN A 89 -17.83 -28.36 34.45
C GLN A 89 -19.34 -28.60 34.26
N ALA A 90 -19.90 -28.23 33.10
CA ALA A 90 -21.29 -28.47 32.71
C ALA A 90 -21.43 -29.80 31.95
#